data_AF-A0A7G5LPF4-F1
#
_entry.id   AF-A0A7G5LPF4-F1
#
_cell.length_a   1.000
_cell.length_b   1.000
_cell.length_c   1.000
_cell.angle_alpha   90.00
_cell.angle_beta   90.00
_cell.angle_gamma   90.00
#
_symmetry.space_group_name_H-M   'P 1'
#
loop_
_entity.id
_entity.type
_entity.pdbx_description
1 polymer ?
#
loop_
_entity_poly.entity_id
_entity_poly.type
_entity_poly.pdbx_seq_one_letter_code
_entity_poly.pdbx_strand_id
1 'polypeptide(L)'
;MTTALELLNKVAEVSSAVGWQSNTGAVETAGQIISCLYANPDQIERFITEGTGLFFDGTFAFENGSLTWHATDGRVISPSEYRAAKGLQQ
;
A
#
# COMPACT_ATOMS: atom_id res chain seq x y z
N MET A 1 -10.85 18.17 2.88
CA MET A 1 -9.72 18.26 1.94
C MET A 1 -8.47 17.98 2.73
N THR A 2 -7.92 16.78 2.56
CA THR A 2 -6.69 16.35 3.24
C THR A 2 -5.50 17.20 2.78
N THR A 3 -4.69 17.66 3.73
CA THR A 3 -3.42 18.34 3.47
C THR A 3 -2.29 17.34 3.26
N ALA A 4 -1.21 17.78 2.58
CA ALA A 4 -0.03 16.94 2.39
C ALA A 4 0.60 16.50 3.72
N LEU A 5 0.60 17.38 4.74
CA LEU A 5 1.14 17.06 6.05
C LEU A 5 0.30 16.00 6.78
N GLU A 6 -1.03 16.10 6.73
CA GLU A 6 -1.93 15.09 7.30
C GLU A 6 -1.72 13.72 6.66
N LEU A 7 -1.56 13.68 5.33
CA LEU A 7 -1.25 12.45 4.62
C LEU A 7 0.08 11.84 5.07
N LEU A 8 1.15 12.64 5.12
CA LEU A 8 2.47 12.16 5.55
C LEU A 8 2.45 11.63 6.98
N ASN A 9 1.78 12.33 7.90
CA ASN A 9 1.62 11.89 9.28
C ASN A 9 0.88 10.55 9.35
N LYS A 10 -0.22 10.41 8.58
CA LYS A 10 -0.99 9.17 8.59
C LYS A 10 -0.23 8.00 7.99
N VAL A 11 0.53 8.23 6.91
CA VAL A 11 1.43 7.20 6.34
C VAL A 11 2.44 6.74 7.37
N ALA A 12 3.12 7.65 8.06
CA ALA A 12 4.12 7.31 9.07
C ALA A 12 3.52 6.55 10.27
N GLU A 13 2.34 6.98 10.75
CA GLU A 13 1.61 6.31 11.83
C GLU A 13 1.25 4.87 11.44
N VAL A 14 0.56 4.71 10.31
CA VAL A 14 0.05 3.41 9.85
C VAL A 14 1.20 2.48 9.47
N SER A 15 2.22 2.96 8.77
CA SER A 15 3.34 2.12 8.34
C SER A 15 4.18 1.61 9.52
N SER A 16 4.33 2.43 10.57
CA SER A 16 5.00 2.01 11.80
C SER A 16 4.21 0.93 12.54
N ALA A 17 2.89 1.11 12.65
CA ALA A 17 2.01 0.15 13.34
C ALA A 17 1.91 -1.18 12.58
N VAL A 18 1.69 -1.13 11.27
CA VAL A 18 1.52 -2.33 10.43
C VAL A 18 2.84 -3.05 10.24
N GLY A 19 3.92 -2.33 9.91
CA GLY A 19 5.24 -2.92 9.73
C GLY A 19 5.69 -3.71 10.96
N TRP A 20 5.52 -3.13 12.16
CA TRP A 20 5.82 -3.84 13.40
C TRP A 20 5.01 -5.14 13.55
N GLN A 21 3.69 -5.09 13.30
CA GLN A 21 2.80 -6.25 13.43
C GLN A 21 3.06 -7.34 12.38
N SER A 22 3.44 -6.96 11.16
CA SER A 22 3.73 -7.89 10.06
C SER A 22 5.19 -8.32 10.00
N ASN A 23 6.02 -7.90 10.96
CA ASN A 23 7.48 -8.08 10.94
C ASN A 23 8.09 -7.62 9.59
N THR A 24 7.57 -6.50 9.07
CA THR A 24 8.03 -5.84 7.85
C THR A 24 8.58 -4.46 8.22
N GLY A 25 9.57 -3.97 7.51
CA GLY A 25 10.04 -2.61 7.76
C GLY A 25 8.95 -1.57 7.48
N ALA A 26 8.89 -0.53 8.31
CA ALA A 26 7.92 0.55 8.16
C ALA A 26 8.16 1.35 6.85
N VAL A 27 9.39 1.35 6.34
CA VAL A 27 9.76 2.01 5.09
C VAL A 27 9.11 1.28 3.90
N GLU A 28 9.22 -0.05 3.86
CA GLU A 28 8.61 -0.89 2.84
C GLU A 28 7.07 -0.79 2.89
N THR A 29 6.51 -0.80 4.10
CA THR A 29 5.07 -0.63 4.31
C THR A 29 4.58 0.75 3.84
N ALA A 30 5.33 1.81 4.09
CA ALA A 30 5.02 3.15 3.58
C ALA A 30 5.03 3.18 2.05
N GLY A 31 6.01 2.52 1.42
CA GLY A 31 6.06 2.36 -0.04
C GLY A 31 4.81 1.69 -0.60
N GLN A 32 4.31 0.64 0.06
CA GLN A 32 3.07 -0.05 -0.33
C GLN A 32 1.84 0.85 -0.24
N ILE A 33 1.70 1.63 0.85
CA ILE A 33 0.60 2.60 1.01
C ILE A 33 0.63 3.64 -0.11
N ILE A 34 1.79 4.27 -0.34
CA ILE A 34 1.94 5.28 -1.41
C ILE A 34 1.64 4.67 -2.78
N SER A 35 2.14 3.47 -3.05
CA SER A 35 1.90 2.73 -4.30
C SER A 35 0.40 2.58 -4.60
N CYS A 36 -0.38 2.19 -3.60
CA CYS A 36 -1.82 1.94 -3.73
C CYS A 36 -2.64 3.24 -3.79
N LEU A 37 -2.30 4.24 -2.96
CA LEU A 37 -2.99 5.54 -2.99
C LEU A 37 -2.72 6.31 -4.28
N TYR A 38 -1.51 6.21 -4.83
CA TYR A 38 -1.21 6.81 -6.13
C TYR A 38 -2.02 6.15 -7.25
N ALA A 39 -2.15 4.82 -7.23
CA ALA A 39 -2.97 4.09 -8.20
C ALA A 39 -4.47 4.33 -8.03
N ASN A 40 -4.93 4.64 -6.80
CA ASN A 40 -6.33 4.82 -6.46
C ASN A 40 -6.54 6.09 -5.58
N PRO A 41 -6.42 7.30 -6.15
CA PRO A 41 -6.46 8.55 -5.37
C PRO A 41 -7.77 8.75 -4.58
N ASP A 42 -8.88 8.16 -5.05
CA ASP A 42 -10.19 8.24 -4.38
C ASP A 42 -10.19 7.57 -2.99
N GLN A 43 -9.19 6.73 -2.69
CA GLN A 43 -9.02 6.08 -1.39
C GLN A 43 -8.33 6.97 -0.34
N ILE A 44 -7.79 8.14 -0.71
CA ILE A 44 -7.01 8.99 0.21
C ILE A 44 -7.83 9.42 1.43
N GLU A 45 -9.04 9.94 1.24
CA GLU A 45 -9.88 10.40 2.36
C GLU A 45 -10.29 9.22 3.28
N ARG A 46 -10.50 8.05 2.66
CA ARG A 46 -10.78 6.81 3.40
C ARG A 46 -9.59 6.35 4.22
N PHE A 47 -8.38 6.41 3.65
CA PHE A 47 -7.13 6.10 4.35
C PHE A 47 -6.89 7.02 5.56
N ILE A 48 -7.16 8.31 5.42
CA ILE A 48 -7.05 9.26 6.55
C ILE A 48 -7.98 8.84 7.70
N THR A 49 -9.20 8.41 7.37
CA THR A 49 -10.24 8.05 8.36
C THR A 49 -10.01 6.67 8.98
N GLU A 50 -9.77 5.65 8.15
CA GLU A 50 -9.77 4.24 8.56
C GLU A 50 -8.35 3.69 8.83
N GLY A 51 -7.31 4.30 8.27
CA GLY A 51 -5.90 3.95 8.50
C GLY A 51 -5.58 2.48 8.22
N THR A 52 -5.22 1.74 9.28
CA THR A 52 -4.85 0.32 9.22
C THR A 52 -5.98 -0.57 8.68
N GLY A 53 -7.25 -0.12 8.75
CA GLY A 53 -8.41 -0.84 8.23
C GLY A 53 -8.26 -1.29 6.77
N LEU A 54 -7.61 -0.47 5.94
CA LEU A 54 -7.42 -0.71 4.50
C LEU A 54 -6.43 -1.86 4.18
N PHE A 55 -5.68 -2.35 5.17
CA PHE A 55 -4.89 -3.57 5.00
C PHE A 55 -5.75 -4.83 5.13
N PHE A 56 -6.84 -4.79 5.89
CA PHE A 56 -7.68 -5.96 6.16
C PHE A 56 -8.68 -6.25 5.04
N ASP A 57 -9.13 -5.22 4.32
CA ASP A 57 -10.09 -5.37 3.22
C ASP A 57 -9.41 -5.56 1.84
N GLY A 58 -8.08 -5.59 1.82
CA GLY A 58 -7.30 -5.78 0.60
C GLY A 58 -7.08 -4.51 -0.24
N THR A 59 -7.53 -3.33 0.21
CA THR A 59 -7.29 -2.06 -0.51
C THR A 59 -5.79 -1.86 -0.78
N PHE A 60 -4.94 -2.18 0.19
CA PHE A 60 -3.49 -2.09 0.06
C PHE A 60 -2.80 -3.36 -0.44
N ALA A 61 -3.51 -4.29 -1.09
CA ALA A 61 -2.85 -5.41 -1.77
C ALA A 61 -1.89 -4.94 -2.87
N PHE A 62 -0.76 -5.62 -3.06
CA PHE A 62 0.30 -5.19 -4.00
C PHE A 62 -0.21 -5.07 -5.45
N GLU A 63 -1.15 -5.92 -5.86
CA GLU A 63 -1.83 -5.87 -7.16
C GLU A 63 -2.62 -4.57 -7.40
N ASN A 64 -3.03 -3.86 -6.35
CA ASN A 64 -3.78 -2.62 -6.46
C ASN A 64 -2.86 -1.40 -6.56
N GLY A 65 -1.55 -1.61 -6.40
CA GLY A 65 -0.53 -0.57 -6.47
C GLY A 65 -0.02 -0.26 -7.88
N SER A 66 0.98 0.61 -7.91
CA SER A 66 1.68 1.10 -9.11
C SER A 66 3.19 0.90 -9.09
N LEU A 67 3.78 0.72 -7.89
CA LEU A 67 5.22 0.53 -7.68
C LEU A 67 5.57 -0.95 -7.58
N THR A 68 6.78 -1.29 -8.01
CA THR A 68 7.35 -2.64 -7.89
C THR A 68 7.72 -2.96 -6.45
N TRP A 69 7.70 -4.24 -6.08
CA TRP A 69 8.19 -4.72 -4.77
C TRP A 69 9.12 -5.93 -4.93
N HIS A 70 9.88 -6.21 -3.88
CA HIS A 70 10.65 -7.44 -3.78
C HIS A 70 9.76 -8.57 -3.26
N ALA A 71 9.60 -9.63 -4.03
CA ALA A 71 8.98 -10.85 -3.59
C ALA A 71 9.91 -11.62 -2.62
N THR A 72 9.34 -12.59 -1.91
CA THR A 72 10.09 -13.41 -0.94
C THR A 72 11.20 -14.25 -1.58
N ASP A 73 11.15 -14.45 -2.89
CA ASP A 73 12.20 -15.13 -3.68
C ASP A 73 13.28 -14.17 -4.20
N GLY A 74 13.24 -12.90 -3.80
CA GLY A 74 14.21 -11.86 -4.19
C GLY A 74 13.95 -11.22 -5.55
N ARG A 75 12.93 -11.66 -6.30
CA ARG A 75 12.58 -11.01 -7.58
C ARG A 75 11.90 -9.67 -7.35
N VAL A 76 12.15 -8.74 -8.27
CA VAL A 76 11.36 -7.51 -8.39
C VAL A 76 10.14 -7.82 -9.25
N ILE A 77 8.94 -7.56 -8.71
CA ILE A 77 7.67 -7.80 -9.39
C ILE A 77 6.93 -6.48 -9.56
N SER A 78 6.34 -6.27 -10.74
CA SER A 78 5.39 -5.17 -10.96
C SER A 78 3.94 -5.59 -10.69
N PRO A 79 3.07 -4.65 -10.25
CA PRO A 79 1.65 -4.94 -10.03
C PRO A 79 0.95 -5.51 -11.27
N SER A 80 1.28 -5.03 -12.47
CA SER A 80 0.70 -5.51 -13.73
C SER A 80 1.07 -6.95 -14.06
N GLU A 81 2.33 -7.34 -13.87
CA GLU A 81 2.78 -8.72 -14.06
C GLU A 81 2.08 -9.67 -13.08
N TYR A 82 1.95 -9.25 -11.82
CA TYR A 82 1.29 -10.04 -10.80
C TYR A 82 -0.21 -10.22 -11.07
N ARG A 83 -0.90 -9.14 -11.47
CA ARG A 83 -2.31 -9.20 -11.92
C ARG A 83 -2.50 -10.18 -13.07
N ALA A 84 -1.66 -10.09 -14.10
CA ALA A 84 -1.69 -10.99 -15.24
C ALA A 84 -1.47 -12.46 -14.83
N ALA A 85 -0.50 -12.74 -13.96
CA ALA A 85 -0.22 -14.08 -13.45
C ALA A 85 -1.36 -14.68 -12.62
N LYS A 86 -2.18 -13.83 -11.99
CA LYS A 86 -3.36 -14.24 -11.20
C LYS A 86 -4.66 -14.32 -12.00
N GLY A 87 -4.64 -13.97 -13.30
CA GLY A 87 -5.86 -13.85 -14.09
C GLY A 87 -6.77 -12.70 -13.65
N LEU A 88 -6.23 -11.76 -12.87
CA LEU A 88 -6.90 -10.55 -12.43
C LEU A 88 -6.76 -9.51 -13.55
N GLN A 89 -7.50 -9.70 -14.65
CA GLN A 89 -7.57 -8.67 -15.69
C GLN A 89 -8.39 -7.49 -15.15
N GLN A 90 -7.84 -6.27 -15.27
CA GLN A 90 -8.60 -5.03 -15.15
C GLN A 90 -9.31 -4.75 -16.47
#